data_AF-A0A954S4L3-F1
#
_entry.id   AF-A0A954S4L3-F1
#
_cell.length_a   1.000
_cell.length_b   1.000
_cell.length_c   1.000
_cell.angle_alpha   90.00
_cell.angle_beta   90.00
_cell.angle_gamma   90.00
#
_symmetry.space_group_name_H-M   'P 1'
#
loop_
_entity.id
_entity.type
_entity.pdbx_description
1 polymer ?
#
loop_
_entity_poly.entity_id
_entity_poly.type
_entity_poly.pdbx_seq_one_letter_code
_entity_poly.pdbx_strand_id
1 'polypeptide(L)'
;MKVRLIGLVIGLVIFGISKAFFVDSDEVGRFNDKLVDVTAGNPQDFDNYLVYLNQYEEGQKVDVSSMRRERDGLEQKIQGYLATINKTDIPDDDLCREFHASVLEYERNFLAISQKCNEQIEYIAAHNPGSAEDVETVDNMVLDLLVKSESLFESLKAKQRELAQKHDLTLQ
;
A
#
# COMPACT_ATOMS: atom_id res chain seq x y z
N MET A 1 -2.41 21.50 -15.78
CA MET A 1 -1.68 20.59 -14.88
C MET A 1 -2.58 19.40 -14.59
N LYS A 2 -2.40 18.29 -15.30
CA LYS A 2 -3.08 17.02 -14.96
C LYS A 2 -2.23 16.39 -13.86
N VAL A 3 -2.72 16.42 -12.64
CA VAL A 3 -2.16 15.64 -11.54
C VAL A 3 -2.33 14.17 -11.95
N ARG A 4 -1.22 13.47 -12.21
CA ARG A 4 -1.24 12.08 -12.70
C ARG A 4 -1.61 11.15 -11.54
N LEU A 5 -2.60 10.27 -11.81
CA LEU A 5 -3.37 9.54 -10.80
C LEU A 5 -2.51 8.66 -9.89
N ILE A 6 -1.44 8.06 -10.39
CA ILE A 6 -0.64 7.09 -9.63
C ILE A 6 0.10 7.76 -8.48
N GLY A 7 0.81 8.86 -8.73
CA GLY A 7 1.54 9.58 -7.68
C GLY A 7 0.63 10.19 -6.61
N LEU A 8 -0.58 10.64 -7.01
CA LEU A 8 -1.55 11.22 -6.09
C LEU A 8 -2.29 10.17 -5.26
N VAL A 9 -2.69 9.04 -5.88
CA VAL A 9 -3.45 7.98 -5.20
C VAL A 9 -2.53 7.16 -4.30
N ILE A 10 -1.31 6.82 -4.74
CA ILE A 10 -0.31 6.20 -3.87
C ILE A 10 -0.01 7.14 -2.71
N GLY A 11 0.26 8.44 -2.95
CA GLY A 11 0.47 9.43 -1.88
C GLY A 11 -0.70 9.61 -0.89
N LEU A 12 -1.95 9.51 -1.34
CA LEU A 12 -3.14 9.64 -0.48
C LEU A 12 -3.43 8.38 0.34
N VAL A 13 -3.23 7.20 -0.23
CA VAL A 13 -3.35 5.89 0.45
C VAL A 13 -2.23 5.71 1.50
N ILE A 14 -1.08 6.35 1.24
CA ILE A 14 0.13 6.37 2.07
C ILE A 14 0.02 7.22 3.34
N PHE A 15 -0.60 8.41 3.26
CA PHE A 15 -0.51 9.42 4.33
C PHE A 15 -1.44 9.17 5.52
N GLY A 16 -2.39 8.25 5.38
CA GLY A 16 -3.48 8.10 6.34
C GLY A 16 -3.18 7.23 7.56
N ILE A 17 -2.07 6.49 7.58
CA ILE A 17 -1.67 5.60 8.69
C ILE A 17 -0.53 6.20 9.51
N SER A 18 0.24 7.14 8.94
CA SER A 18 1.49 7.66 9.54
C SER A 18 1.32 8.58 10.76
N LYS A 19 0.17 8.53 11.43
CA LYS A 19 -0.01 8.97 12.81
C LYS A 19 -0.95 7.97 13.47
N ALA A 20 -0.42 6.98 14.18
CA ALA A 20 -1.22 6.18 15.11
C ALA A 20 -0.33 5.55 16.20
N PHE A 21 -0.12 6.25 17.32
CA PHE A 21 -0.78 6.12 18.64
C PHE A 21 -0.22 4.98 19.47
N PHE A 22 0.61 5.32 20.45
CA PHE A 22 0.94 4.44 21.55
C PHE A 22 -0.28 4.30 22.47
N VAL A 23 -0.77 3.09 22.69
CA VAL A 23 -1.70 2.79 23.80
C VAL A 23 -1.00 1.93 24.83
N ASP A 24 -1.05 2.37 26.08
CA ASP A 24 -0.43 1.66 27.21
C ASP A 24 -1.28 0.44 27.62
N SER A 25 -0.79 -0.75 27.22
CA SER A 25 -0.71 -1.97 28.05
C SER A 25 -1.77 -3.10 28.03
N ASP A 26 -2.80 -3.12 27.19
CA ASP A 26 -3.66 -4.32 27.03
C ASP A 26 -3.43 -5.10 25.72
N GLU A 27 -3.84 -6.39 25.68
CA GLU A 27 -3.64 -7.31 24.56
C GLU A 27 -4.17 -6.75 23.22
N VAL A 28 -5.34 -6.11 23.27
CA VAL A 28 -5.98 -5.46 22.11
C VAL A 28 -5.18 -4.22 21.64
N GLY A 29 -4.60 -3.46 22.56
CA GLY A 29 -3.74 -2.32 22.22
C GLY A 29 -2.47 -2.76 21.49
N ARG A 30 -1.76 -3.77 22.02
CA ARG A 30 -0.57 -4.34 21.35
C ARG A 30 -0.89 -4.94 19.98
N PHE A 31 -2.06 -5.57 19.84
CA PHE A 31 -2.56 -6.09 18.57
C PHE A 31 -2.81 -4.97 17.56
N ASN A 32 -3.50 -3.90 17.96
CA ASN A 32 -3.74 -2.72 17.13
C ASN A 32 -2.42 -2.09 16.68
N ASP A 33 -1.51 -1.81 17.62
CA ASP A 33 -0.24 -1.12 17.34
C ASP A 33 0.61 -1.93 16.36
N LYS A 34 0.66 -3.26 16.54
CA LYS A 34 1.40 -4.15 15.62
C LYS A 34 0.83 -4.14 14.20
N LEU A 35 -0.49 -4.11 14.03
CA LEU A 35 -1.10 -4.05 12.69
C LEU A 35 -0.95 -2.67 12.05
N VAL A 36 -1.01 -1.61 12.85
CA VAL A 36 -0.77 -0.23 12.41
C VAL A 36 0.66 -0.03 11.96
N ASP A 37 1.65 -0.48 12.74
CA ASP A 37 3.07 -0.34 12.40
C ASP A 37 3.40 -1.01 11.06
N VAL A 38 2.84 -2.19 10.81
CA VAL A 38 3.04 -2.92 9.57
C VAL A 38 2.47 -2.14 8.37
N THR A 39 1.29 -1.55 8.52
CA THR A 39 0.62 -0.82 7.44
C THR A 39 1.23 0.58 7.22
N ALA A 40 1.84 1.19 8.24
CA ALA A 40 2.52 2.49 8.17
C ALA A 40 3.90 2.47 7.48
N GLY A 41 4.54 1.29 7.33
CA GLY A 41 5.85 1.15 6.68
C GLY A 41 5.81 1.22 5.15
N ASN A 42 4.67 0.91 4.54
CA ASN A 42 4.49 0.83 3.08
C ASN A 42 4.84 2.10 2.28
N PRO A 43 4.57 3.33 2.74
CA PRO A 43 4.80 4.56 1.99
C PRO A 43 6.18 4.81 1.39
N GLN A 44 7.21 4.78 2.22
CA GLN A 44 8.57 5.15 1.84
C GLN A 44 9.19 4.09 0.92
N ASP A 45 8.62 2.88 0.92
CA ASP A 45 9.10 1.76 0.13
C ASP A 45 8.75 1.90 -1.36
N PHE A 46 7.71 2.66 -1.69
CA PHE A 46 7.31 2.95 -3.07
C PHE A 46 8.10 4.11 -3.70
N ASP A 47 8.67 5.01 -2.89
CA ASP A 47 9.29 6.26 -3.39
C ASP A 47 10.34 6.00 -4.47
N ASN A 48 11.19 5.00 -4.28
CA ASN A 48 12.24 4.66 -5.25
C ASN A 48 11.68 4.13 -6.57
N TYR A 49 10.61 3.33 -6.51
CA TYR A 49 9.95 2.81 -7.71
C TYR A 49 9.23 3.93 -8.47
N LEU A 50 8.59 4.85 -7.74
CA LEU A 50 7.90 6.01 -8.31
C LEU A 50 8.81 6.94 -9.11
N VAL A 51 10.09 7.06 -8.75
CA VAL A 51 11.06 7.84 -9.53
C VAL A 51 11.11 7.37 -10.99
N TYR A 52 11.11 6.05 -11.22
CA TYR A 52 11.17 5.49 -12.57
C TYR A 52 9.86 5.64 -13.33
N LEU A 53 8.72 5.51 -12.65
CA LEU A 53 7.43 5.80 -13.26
C LEU A 53 7.35 7.27 -13.68
N ASN A 54 7.72 8.21 -12.81
CA ASN A 54 7.74 9.64 -13.14
C ASN A 54 8.64 9.94 -14.34
N GLN A 55 9.84 9.34 -14.41
CA GLN A 55 10.72 9.45 -15.58
C GLN A 55 10.02 8.96 -16.85
N TYR A 56 9.38 7.79 -16.79
CA TYR A 56 8.63 7.24 -17.93
C TYR A 56 7.51 8.17 -18.37
N GLU A 57 6.73 8.67 -17.42
CA GLU A 57 5.60 9.57 -17.66
C GLU A 57 6.04 10.91 -18.28
N GLU A 58 7.24 11.38 -17.97
CA GLU A 58 7.86 12.56 -18.57
C GLU A 58 8.42 12.30 -19.98
N GLY A 59 8.24 11.08 -20.53
CA GLY A 59 8.78 10.66 -21.82
C GLY A 59 10.28 10.42 -21.79
N GLN A 60 10.86 10.28 -20.59
CA GLN A 60 12.29 10.00 -20.43
C GLN A 60 12.57 8.51 -20.56
N LYS A 61 13.80 8.19 -20.96
CA LYS A 61 14.26 6.81 -20.97
C LYS A 61 14.52 6.34 -19.55
N VAL A 62 13.92 5.21 -19.17
CA VAL A 62 14.03 4.61 -17.84
C VAL A 62 15.12 3.53 -17.80
N ASP A 63 15.86 3.42 -16.70
CA ASP A 63 16.68 2.23 -16.41
C ASP A 63 15.79 1.09 -15.88
N VAL A 64 15.30 0.27 -16.81
CA VAL A 64 14.39 -0.86 -16.53
C VAL A 64 15.02 -1.88 -15.57
N SER A 65 16.35 -2.06 -15.59
CA SER A 65 17.01 -3.02 -14.71
C SER A 65 16.98 -2.53 -13.27
N SER A 66 17.21 -1.23 -13.05
CA SER A 66 17.11 -0.64 -11.71
C SER A 66 15.67 -0.53 -11.24
N MET A 67 14.74 -0.14 -12.11
CA MET A 67 13.30 -0.15 -11.82
C MET A 67 12.82 -1.52 -11.32
N ARG A 68 13.27 -2.61 -11.97
CA ARG A 68 12.94 -3.97 -11.55
C ARG A 68 13.48 -4.30 -10.16
N ARG A 69 14.73 -3.90 -9.85
CA ARG A 69 15.33 -4.12 -8.52
C ARG A 69 14.56 -3.39 -7.42
N GLU A 70 14.17 -2.13 -7.64
CA GLU A 70 13.38 -1.40 -6.64
C GLU A 70 12.01 -2.05 -6.43
N ARG A 71 11.34 -2.50 -7.51
CA ARG A 71 10.09 -3.24 -7.40
C ARG A 71 10.27 -4.57 -6.65
N ASP A 72 11.31 -5.35 -6.94
CA ASP A 72 11.59 -6.60 -6.24
C ASP A 72 11.80 -6.35 -4.73
N GLY A 73 12.49 -5.26 -4.38
CA GLY A 73 12.65 -4.82 -2.99
C GLY A 73 11.33 -4.47 -2.32
N LEU A 74 10.45 -3.77 -3.02
CA LEU A 74 9.10 -3.46 -2.55
C LEU A 74 8.27 -4.73 -2.32
N GLU A 75 8.26 -5.66 -3.29
CA GLU A 75 7.51 -6.91 -3.18
C GLU A 75 7.96 -7.74 -1.97
N GLN A 76 9.28 -7.81 -1.71
CA GLN A 76 9.83 -8.49 -0.53
C GLN A 76 9.32 -7.88 0.79
N LYS A 77 9.20 -6.55 0.86
CA LYS A 77 8.69 -5.85 2.04
C LYS A 77 7.21 -6.13 2.25
N ILE A 78 6.38 -6.02 1.21
CA ILE A 78 4.95 -6.37 1.25
C ILE A 78 4.75 -7.82 1.70
N GLN A 79 5.55 -8.75 1.19
CA GLN A 79 5.51 -10.15 1.65
C GLN A 79 5.90 -10.29 3.12
N GLY A 80 6.88 -9.52 3.60
CA GLY A 80 7.27 -9.44 5.01
C GLY A 80 6.15 -8.90 5.91
N TYR A 81 5.42 -7.89 5.46
CA TYR A 81 4.26 -7.32 6.12
C TYR A 81 3.12 -8.34 6.23
N LEU A 82 2.76 -8.98 5.12
CA LEU A 82 1.78 -10.07 5.10
C LEU A 82 2.19 -11.23 6.02
N ALA A 83 3.46 -11.62 6.04
CA ALA A 83 3.95 -12.66 6.93
C ALA A 83 3.83 -12.25 8.41
N THR A 84 4.04 -10.97 8.72
CA THR A 84 3.90 -10.43 10.08
C THR A 84 2.44 -10.45 10.52
N ILE A 85 1.52 -9.98 9.67
CA ILE A 85 0.08 -9.94 9.96
C ILE A 85 -0.48 -11.36 10.15
N ASN A 86 -0.11 -12.30 9.28
CA ASN A 86 -0.57 -13.70 9.39
C ASN A 86 -0.07 -14.41 10.66
N LYS A 87 1.03 -13.94 11.26
CA LYS A 87 1.59 -14.45 12.52
C LYS A 87 1.16 -13.64 13.75
N THR A 88 0.30 -12.64 13.59
CA THR A 88 -0.20 -11.86 14.71
C THR A 88 -1.27 -12.64 15.44
N ASP A 89 -1.04 -12.88 16.73
CA ASP A 89 -2.04 -13.43 17.63
C ASP A 89 -3.22 -12.46 17.71
N ILE A 90 -4.43 -12.98 17.49
CA ILE A 90 -5.66 -12.20 17.47
C ILE A 90 -6.36 -12.43 18.81
N PRO A 91 -6.66 -11.36 19.58
CA PRO A 91 -7.49 -11.46 20.78
C PRO A 91 -8.83 -12.14 20.48
N ASP A 92 -9.42 -12.82 21.46
CA ASP A 92 -10.74 -13.45 21.29
C ASP A 92 -11.88 -12.42 21.31
N ASP A 93 -11.93 -11.62 20.23
CA ASP A 93 -12.90 -10.56 20.02
C ASP A 93 -13.26 -10.46 18.53
N ASP A 94 -14.55 -10.36 18.22
CA ASP A 94 -15.01 -10.29 16.83
C ASP A 94 -14.51 -9.04 16.10
N LEU A 95 -14.41 -7.88 16.77
CA LEU A 95 -13.86 -6.67 16.15
C LEU A 95 -12.36 -6.80 15.89
N CYS A 96 -11.62 -7.52 16.74
CA CYS A 96 -10.21 -7.83 16.48
C CYS A 96 -10.05 -8.72 15.24
N ARG A 97 -10.89 -9.75 15.09
CA ARG A 97 -10.90 -10.61 13.89
C ARG A 97 -11.28 -9.84 12.63
N GLU A 98 -12.27 -8.97 12.69
CA GLU A 98 -12.68 -8.12 11.57
C GLU A 98 -11.59 -7.13 11.18
N PHE A 99 -10.97 -6.45 12.15
CA PHE A 99 -9.89 -5.51 11.88
C PHE A 99 -8.67 -6.22 11.26
N HIS A 100 -8.28 -7.39 11.79
CA HIS A 100 -7.24 -8.23 11.21
C HIS A 100 -7.53 -8.58 9.75
N ALA A 101 -8.76 -9.00 9.46
CA ALA A 101 -9.18 -9.36 8.10
C ALA A 101 -9.14 -8.15 7.15
N SER A 102 -9.57 -6.97 7.59
CA SER A 102 -9.47 -5.74 6.80
C SER A 102 -8.03 -5.34 6.51
N VAL A 103 -7.12 -5.47 7.48
CA VAL A 103 -5.69 -5.23 7.29
C VAL A 103 -5.09 -6.24 6.29
N LEU A 104 -5.43 -7.53 6.41
CA LEU A 104 -5.02 -8.54 5.43
C LEU A 104 -5.52 -8.27 4.02
N GLU A 105 -6.77 -7.85 3.86
CA GLU A 105 -7.34 -7.55 2.55
C GLU A 105 -6.65 -6.35 1.91
N TYR A 106 -6.39 -5.31 2.69
CA TYR A 106 -5.66 -4.14 2.27
C TYR A 106 -4.25 -4.50 1.76
N GLU A 107 -3.46 -5.23 2.54
CA GLU A 107 -2.11 -5.64 2.15
C GLU A 107 -2.10 -6.62 0.95
N ARG A 108 -3.12 -7.48 0.83
CA ARG A 108 -3.27 -8.34 -0.35
C ARG A 108 -3.55 -7.54 -1.62
N ASN A 109 -4.28 -6.43 -1.50
CA ASN A 109 -4.48 -5.52 -2.63
C ASN A 109 -3.16 -4.85 -3.05
N PHE A 110 -2.33 -4.45 -2.10
CA PHE A 110 -0.98 -3.95 -2.36
C PHE A 110 -0.08 -4.98 -3.04
N LEU A 111 -0.14 -6.24 -2.62
CA LEU A 111 0.57 -7.31 -3.31
C LEU A 111 0.08 -7.48 -4.76
N ALA A 112 -1.23 -7.39 -5.01
CA ALA A 112 -1.78 -7.42 -6.36
C ALA A 112 -1.32 -6.23 -7.22
N ILE A 113 -1.21 -5.03 -6.64
CA ILE A 113 -0.62 -3.86 -7.31
C ILE A 113 0.83 -4.13 -7.67
N SER A 114 1.63 -4.63 -6.73
CA SER A 114 3.04 -4.98 -6.97
C SER A 114 3.20 -6.03 -8.07
N GLN A 115 2.28 -7.01 -8.16
CA GLN A 115 2.27 -7.98 -9.25
C GLN A 115 1.95 -7.32 -10.60
N LYS A 116 1.01 -6.37 -10.64
CA LYS A 116 0.74 -5.57 -11.85
C LYS A 116 1.90 -4.67 -12.26
N CYS A 117 2.72 -4.22 -11.32
CA CYS A 117 3.96 -3.52 -11.65
C CYS A 117 4.93 -4.39 -12.46
N ASN A 118 4.83 -5.72 -12.43
CA ASN A 118 5.63 -6.59 -13.30
C ASN A 118 5.24 -6.43 -14.77
N GLU A 119 3.93 -6.42 -15.02
CA GLU A 119 3.36 -6.20 -16.34
C GLU A 119 3.72 -4.78 -16.84
N GLN A 120 3.67 -3.78 -15.96
CA GLN A 120 4.11 -2.41 -16.28
C GLN A 120 5.59 -2.37 -16.66
N ILE A 121 6.49 -2.99 -15.90
CA ILE A 121 7.93 -3.01 -16.21
C ILE A 121 8.18 -3.68 -17.57
N GLU A 122 7.49 -4.77 -17.87
CA GLU A 122 7.62 -5.47 -19.16
C GLU A 122 7.12 -4.60 -20.31
N TYR A 123 5.99 -3.92 -20.13
CA TYR A 123 5.45 -2.99 -21.12
C TYR A 123 6.39 -1.80 -21.35
N ILE A 124 6.85 -1.17 -20.26
CA ILE A 124 7.81 -0.07 -20.28
C ILE A 124 9.07 -0.51 -21.02
N ALA A 125 9.61 -1.71 -20.75
CA ALA A 125 10.81 -2.22 -21.41
C ALA A 125 10.67 -2.29 -22.94
N ALA A 126 9.48 -2.63 -23.44
CA ALA A 126 9.19 -2.69 -24.87
C ALA A 126 8.97 -1.30 -25.51
N HIS A 127 8.56 -0.30 -24.73
CA HIS A 127 8.19 1.04 -25.19
C HIS A 127 9.00 2.13 -24.45
N ASN A 128 10.33 1.99 -24.40
CA ASN A 128 11.22 2.90 -23.64
C ASN A 128 12.14 3.74 -24.56
N PRO A 129 11.98 5.07 -24.65
CA PRO A 129 11.03 5.91 -23.90
C PRO A 129 9.59 5.79 -24.41
N GLY A 130 8.62 6.06 -23.52
CA GLY A 130 7.19 5.97 -23.83
C GLY A 130 6.63 7.21 -24.52
N SER A 131 5.60 7.00 -25.33
CA SER A 131 4.70 8.04 -25.82
C SER A 131 3.62 8.37 -24.77
N ALA A 132 2.80 9.39 -25.04
CA ALA A 132 1.67 9.71 -24.17
C ALA A 132 0.63 8.58 -24.07
N GLU A 133 0.46 7.79 -25.13
CA GLU A 133 -0.46 6.64 -25.16
C GLU A 133 0.10 5.47 -24.36
N ASP A 134 1.41 5.26 -24.40
CA ASP A 134 2.09 4.25 -23.58
C ASP A 134 1.95 4.57 -22.09
N VAL A 135 2.06 5.85 -21.72
CA VAL A 135 1.84 6.31 -20.34
C VAL A 135 0.41 6.05 -19.88
N GLU A 136 -0.59 6.40 -20.69
CA GLU A 136 -1.99 6.11 -20.36
C GLU A 136 -2.26 4.60 -20.23
N THR A 137 -1.59 3.79 -21.06
CA THR A 137 -1.68 2.33 -20.97
C THR A 137 -1.11 1.82 -19.65
N VAL A 138 0.10 2.25 -19.27
CA VAL A 138 0.73 1.90 -17.99
C VAL A 138 -0.14 2.34 -16.81
N ASP A 139 -0.75 3.53 -16.87
CA ASP A 139 -1.62 4.04 -15.81
C ASP A 139 -2.86 3.18 -15.59
N ASN A 140 -3.50 2.77 -16.68
CA ASN A 140 -4.73 1.99 -16.63
C ASN A 140 -4.51 0.55 -16.13
N MET A 141 -3.27 0.02 -16.14
CA MET A 141 -2.99 -1.35 -15.66
C MET A 141 -3.24 -1.54 -14.15
N VAL A 142 -3.15 -0.47 -13.36
CA VAL A 142 -3.27 -0.52 -11.89
C VAL A 142 -4.47 0.27 -11.36
N LEU A 143 -5.18 1.00 -12.22
CA LEU A 143 -6.23 1.94 -11.83
C LEU A 143 -7.31 1.32 -10.94
N ASP A 144 -7.88 0.19 -11.35
CA ASP A 144 -8.94 -0.48 -10.58
C ASP A 144 -8.46 -0.93 -9.20
N LEU A 145 -7.20 -1.37 -9.09
CA LEU A 145 -6.60 -1.77 -7.82
C LEU A 145 -6.34 -0.56 -6.92
N LEU A 146 -5.94 0.57 -7.50
CA LEU A 146 -5.75 1.82 -6.76
C LEU A 146 -7.09 2.37 -6.22
N VAL A 147 -8.14 2.33 -7.03
CA VAL A 147 -9.51 2.69 -6.58
C VAL A 147 -9.98 1.74 -5.47
N LYS A 148 -9.71 0.44 -5.61
CA LYS A 148 -10.00 -0.54 -4.56
C LYS A 148 -9.22 -0.24 -3.27
N SER A 149 -7.94 0.14 -3.36
CA SER A 149 -7.12 0.51 -2.20
C SER A 149 -7.75 1.65 -1.39
N GLU A 150 -8.29 2.68 -2.04
CA GLU A 150 -8.97 3.78 -1.36
C GLU A 150 -10.19 3.28 -0.55
N SER A 151 -11.05 2.47 -1.17
CA SER A 151 -12.20 1.88 -0.48
C SER A 151 -11.80 0.97 0.68
N LEU A 152 -10.75 0.16 0.52
CA LEU A 152 -10.24 -0.71 1.58
C LEU A 152 -9.66 0.11 2.73
N PHE A 153 -8.97 1.21 2.41
CA PHE A 153 -8.40 2.11 3.40
C PHE A 153 -9.48 2.77 4.27
N GLU A 154 -10.57 3.26 3.66
CA GLU A 154 -11.70 3.80 4.44
C GLU A 154 -12.36 2.75 5.33
N SER A 155 -12.51 1.52 4.83
CA SER A 155 -13.05 0.41 5.62
C SER A 155 -12.17 0.07 6.82
N LEU A 156 -10.85 0.00 6.61
CA LEU A 156 -9.85 -0.25 7.65
C LEU A 156 -9.92 0.82 8.75
N LYS A 157 -9.96 2.12 8.38
CA LYS A 157 -10.11 3.22 9.34
C LYS A 157 -11.40 3.13 10.14
N ALA A 158 -12.51 2.77 9.49
CA ALA A 158 -13.79 2.60 10.19
C ALA A 158 -13.70 1.48 11.24
N LYS A 159 -13.12 0.33 10.88
CA LYS A 159 -12.93 -0.80 11.79
C LYS A 159 -11.99 -0.51 12.94
N GLN A 160 -10.92 0.23 12.70
CA GLN A 160 -10.03 0.68 13.76
C GLN A 160 -10.75 1.61 14.75
N ARG A 161 -11.60 2.53 14.27
CA ARG A 161 -12.39 3.42 15.12
C ARG A 161 -13.40 2.65 15.96
N GLU A 162 -14.08 1.66 15.37
CA GLU A 162 -14.99 0.77 16.10
C GLU A 162 -14.25 0.00 17.22
N LEU A 163 -13.09 -0.57 16.90
CA LEU A 163 -12.24 -1.26 17.87
C LEU A 163 -11.81 -0.33 19.00
N ALA A 164 -11.36 0.88 18.66
CA ALA A 164 -10.94 1.86 19.65
C ALA A 164 -12.07 2.31 20.56
N GLN A 165 -13.26 2.58 20.01
CA GLN A 165 -14.43 2.94 20.80
C GLN A 165 -14.85 1.82 21.76
N LYS A 166 -14.80 0.56 21.31
CA LYS A 166 -15.20 -0.58 22.14
C LYS A 166 -14.24 -0.83 23.30
N HIS A 167 -12.95 -0.60 23.09
CA HIS A 167 -11.89 -0.92 24.05
C HIS A 167 -11.28 0.33 24.70
N ASP A 168 -11.95 1.48 24.62
CA ASP A 168 -11.50 2.77 25.14
C ASP A 168 -10.05 3.13 24.73
N LEU A 169 -9.65 2.73 23.52
CA LEU A 169 -8.34 3.08 22.96
C LEU A 169 -8.36 4.54 22.49
N THR A 170 -7.27 5.25 22.76
CA THR A 170 -7.11 6.61 22.24
C THR A 170 -6.49 6.58 20.85
N LEU A 171 -7.25 7.05 19.86
CA LEU A 171 -6.75 7.38 18.52
C LEU A 171 -6.43 8.89 18.46
N GLN A 172 -5.25 9.34 18.00
CA GLN A 172 -4.91 10.78 17.79
C GLN A 172 -4.88 11.22 16.31
#